data_AF-A0A2N0QSE5-F1
#
_entry.id   AF-A0A2N0QSE5-F1
#
_cell.length_a   1.000
_cell.length_b   1.000
_cell.length_c   1.000
_cell.angle_alpha   90.00
_cell.angle_beta   90.00
_cell.angle_gamma   90.00
#
_symmetry.space_group_name_H-M   'P 1'
#
loop_
_entity.id
_entity.type
_entity.pdbx_description
1 polymer ?
#
loop_
_entity_poly.entity_id
_entity_poly.type
_entity_poly.pdbx_seq_one_letter_code
_entity_poly.pdbx_strand_id
1 'polypeptide(L)'
;KLDKTELDLKETKADLKETKADLKETKNRLDKTELYLTNTANILNETKERLGNELSKKKTKLKKTQDELKDTKAMTKLLSVDRDWIGIFNRKLKKKLGENVFSEIKEAMDDARIYQTDITQCSCVKKLEEILEKVGMSFKDFKLLFETKQLSNEKFHKSPGQTIKDAKEQLLNDSFQKNRKISSLH
;
A
#
# COMPACT_ATOMS: atom_id res chain seq x y z
N LYS A 1 -56.18 70.41 33.69
CA LYS A 1 -55.40 70.21 32.43
C LYS A 1 -53.90 70.08 32.71
N LEU A 2 -53.32 70.89 33.61
CA LEU A 2 -51.90 70.76 33.99
C LEU A 2 -51.56 69.39 34.61
N ASP A 3 -52.37 68.91 35.55
CA ASP A 3 -52.08 67.65 36.29
C ASP A 3 -52.01 66.42 35.40
N LYS A 4 -52.86 66.35 34.36
CA LYS A 4 -52.82 65.28 33.36
C LYS A 4 -51.51 65.32 32.56
N THR A 5 -51.07 66.52 32.19
CA THR A 5 -49.82 66.72 31.41
C THR A 5 -48.59 66.32 32.22
N GLU A 6 -48.59 66.55 33.53
CA GLU A 6 -47.47 66.15 34.41
C GLU A 6 -47.42 64.63 34.62
N LEU A 7 -48.57 63.98 34.72
CA LEU A 7 -48.68 62.53 34.81
C LEU A 7 -48.20 61.86 33.52
N ASP A 8 -48.69 62.31 32.37
CA ASP A 8 -48.28 61.83 31.05
C ASP A 8 -46.75 61.98 30.84
N LEU A 9 -46.15 63.07 31.33
CA LEU A 9 -44.70 63.28 31.28
C LEU A 9 -43.91 62.32 32.18
N LYS A 10 -44.45 61.95 33.35
CA LYS A 10 -43.81 60.97 34.25
C LYS A 10 -43.83 59.57 33.64
N GLU A 11 -44.95 59.18 33.03
CA GLU A 11 -45.11 57.90 32.32
C GLU A 11 -44.14 57.81 31.13
N THR A 12 -44.12 58.83 30.27
CA THR A 12 -43.18 58.90 29.14
C THR A 12 -41.71 58.79 29.56
N LYS A 13 -41.34 59.36 30.72
CA LYS A 13 -39.98 59.24 31.28
C LYS A 13 -39.65 57.83 31.77
N ALA A 14 -40.64 57.13 32.33
CA ALA A 14 -40.48 55.75 32.76
C ALA A 14 -40.29 54.84 31.54
N ASP A 15 -41.16 54.97 30.52
CA ASP A 15 -41.09 54.20 29.27
C ASP A 15 -39.76 54.40 28.54
N LEU A 16 -39.26 55.64 28.51
CA LEU A 16 -37.96 55.96 27.91
C LEU A 16 -36.81 55.28 28.67
N LYS A 17 -36.91 55.15 29.99
CA LYS A 17 -35.89 54.47 30.81
C LYS A 17 -35.90 52.97 30.56
N GLU A 18 -37.08 52.36 30.46
CA GLU A 18 -37.26 50.95 30.14
C GLU A 18 -36.73 50.64 28.73
N THR A 19 -37.14 51.41 27.72
CA THR A 19 -36.66 51.27 26.34
C THR A 19 -35.13 51.35 26.24
N LYS A 20 -34.48 52.21 27.04
CA LYS A 20 -33.02 52.30 27.09
C LYS A 20 -32.37 51.05 27.71
N ALA A 21 -33.00 50.44 28.70
CA ALA A 21 -32.52 49.20 29.30
C ALA A 21 -32.63 48.04 28.29
N ASP A 22 -33.76 47.91 27.61
CA ASP A 22 -34.01 46.89 26.59
C ASP A 22 -33.05 47.02 25.41
N LEU A 23 -32.77 48.26 24.97
CA LEU A 23 -31.79 48.51 23.92
C LEU A 23 -30.38 48.07 24.33
N LYS A 24 -29.99 48.32 25.59
CA LYS A 24 -28.69 47.88 26.13
C LYS A 24 -28.62 46.35 26.21
N GLU A 25 -29.69 45.70 26.64
CA GLU A 25 -29.75 44.23 26.66
C GLU A 25 -29.67 43.64 25.25
N THR A 26 -30.43 44.18 24.31
CA THR A 26 -30.43 43.76 22.91
C THR A 26 -29.05 43.91 22.29
N LYS A 27 -28.35 45.02 22.55
CA LYS A 27 -26.98 45.23 22.11
C LYS A 27 -26.02 44.17 22.67
N ASN A 28 -26.08 43.89 23.97
CA ASN A 28 -25.26 42.86 24.58
C ASN A 28 -25.53 41.46 24.01
N ARG A 29 -26.78 41.17 23.64
CA ARG A 29 -27.15 39.90 22.97
C ARG A 29 -26.57 39.84 21.56
N LEU A 30 -26.62 40.94 20.81
CA LEU A 30 -26.03 41.03 19.48
C LEU A 30 -24.52 40.79 19.51
N ASP A 31 -23.80 41.43 20.43
CA ASP A 31 -22.35 41.28 20.59
C ASP A 31 -21.98 39.81 20.92
N LYS A 32 -22.78 39.14 21.76
CA LYS A 32 -22.61 37.71 22.05
C LYS A 32 -22.84 36.85 20.81
N THR A 33 -23.89 37.11 20.04
CA THR A 33 -24.20 36.37 18.81
C THR A 33 -23.08 36.53 17.78
N GLU A 34 -22.52 37.73 17.63
CA GLU A 34 -21.40 37.99 16.72
C GLU A 34 -20.14 37.20 17.12
N LEU A 35 -19.84 37.14 18.42
CA LEU A 35 -18.75 36.31 18.94
C LEU A 35 -18.97 34.81 18.65
N TYR A 36 -20.19 34.30 18.86
CA TYR A 36 -20.52 32.90 18.57
C TYR A 36 -20.43 32.56 17.08
N LEU A 37 -20.86 33.46 16.21
CA LEU A 37 -20.75 33.29 14.76
C LEU A 37 -19.29 33.24 14.32
N THR A 38 -18.46 34.16 14.84
CA THR A 38 -17.01 34.19 14.57
C THR A 38 -16.33 32.89 14.99
N ASN A 39 -16.63 32.41 16.21
CA ASN A 39 -16.06 31.16 16.70
C ASN A 39 -16.50 29.95 15.86
N THR A 40 -17.77 29.92 15.45
CA THR A 40 -18.31 28.84 14.61
C THR A 40 -17.66 28.84 13.23
N ALA A 41 -17.43 30.01 12.63
CA ALA A 41 -16.72 30.14 11.36
C ALA A 41 -15.28 29.62 11.45
N ASN A 42 -14.58 29.91 12.54
CA ASN A 42 -13.22 29.40 12.78
C ASN A 42 -13.20 27.87 12.89
N ILE A 43 -14.08 27.28 13.69
CA ILE A 43 -14.20 25.81 13.83
C ILE A 43 -14.52 25.15 12.49
N LEU A 44 -15.37 25.78 11.67
CA LEU A 44 -15.71 25.28 10.34
C LEU A 44 -14.49 25.27 9.42
N ASN A 45 -13.69 26.35 9.44
CA ASN A 45 -12.46 26.44 8.64
C ASN A 45 -11.42 25.40 9.08
N GLU A 46 -11.18 25.25 10.37
CA GLU A 46 -10.26 24.22 10.91
C GLU A 46 -10.71 22.81 10.51
N THR A 47 -12.01 22.54 10.59
CA THR A 47 -12.57 21.24 10.20
C THR A 47 -12.37 20.98 8.70
N LYS A 48 -12.60 22.00 7.85
CA LYS A 48 -12.39 21.91 6.41
C LYS A 48 -10.93 21.63 6.07
N GLU A 49 -9.99 22.32 6.71
CA GLU A 49 -8.56 22.08 6.52
C GLU A 49 -8.14 20.68 6.95
N ARG A 50 -8.60 20.23 8.13
CA ARG A 50 -8.32 18.88 8.63
C ARG A 50 -8.81 17.80 7.66
N LEU A 51 -10.05 17.92 7.17
CA LEU A 51 -10.63 16.98 6.21
C LEU A 51 -9.86 17.01 4.87
N GLY A 52 -9.48 18.20 4.39
CA GLY A 52 -8.66 18.34 3.18
C GLY A 52 -7.32 17.62 3.29
N ASN A 53 -6.66 17.78 4.44
CA ASN A 53 -5.38 17.12 4.74
C ASN A 53 -5.51 15.59 4.84
N GLU A 54 -6.56 15.09 5.49
CA GLU A 54 -6.82 13.66 5.58
C GLU A 54 -7.12 13.04 4.21
N LEU A 55 -7.91 13.72 3.38
CA LEU A 55 -8.24 13.27 2.03
C LEU A 55 -6.98 13.20 1.15
N SER A 56 -6.12 14.21 1.23
CA SER A 56 -4.84 14.24 0.53
C SER A 56 -3.94 13.05 0.95
N LYS A 57 -3.79 12.82 2.26
CA LYS A 57 -3.03 11.67 2.79
C LYS A 57 -3.58 10.33 2.30
N LYS A 58 -4.91 10.15 2.31
CA LYS A 58 -5.56 8.92 1.81
C LYS A 58 -5.32 8.74 0.30
N LYS A 59 -5.41 9.80 -0.49
CA LYS A 59 -5.16 9.77 -1.94
C LYS A 59 -3.73 9.34 -2.27
N THR A 60 -2.73 9.88 -1.56
CA THR A 60 -1.32 9.50 -1.74
C THR A 60 -1.07 8.03 -1.38
N LYS A 61 -1.64 7.56 -0.25
CA LYS A 61 -1.57 6.14 0.14
C LYS A 61 -2.20 5.23 -0.91
N LEU A 62 -3.39 5.57 -1.40
CA LEU A 62 -4.10 4.80 -2.42
C LEU A 62 -3.28 4.70 -3.71
N LYS A 63 -2.66 5.82 -4.13
CA LYS A 63 -1.80 5.85 -5.32
C LYS A 63 -0.58 4.93 -5.16
N LYS A 64 0.08 4.99 -4.01
CA LYS A 64 1.21 4.09 -3.69
C LYS A 64 0.80 2.61 -3.76
N THR A 65 -0.31 2.25 -3.12
CA THR A 65 -0.83 0.87 -3.16
C THR A 65 -1.22 0.43 -4.57
N GLN A 66 -1.77 1.33 -5.40
CA GLN A 66 -2.09 1.03 -6.78
C GLN A 66 -0.84 0.73 -7.61
N ASP A 67 0.24 1.47 -7.40
CA ASP A 67 1.49 1.27 -8.11
C ASP A 67 2.17 -0.03 -7.64
N GLU A 68 2.23 -0.29 -6.32
CA GLU A 68 2.71 -1.57 -5.74
C GLU A 68 1.93 -2.79 -6.29
N LEU A 69 0.61 -2.65 -6.48
CA LEU A 69 -0.23 -3.72 -7.04
C LEU A 69 0.08 -3.97 -8.52
N LYS A 70 0.33 -2.91 -9.31
CA LYS A 70 0.75 -3.05 -10.71
C LYS A 70 2.09 -3.75 -10.82
N ASP A 71 3.06 -3.36 -10.00
CA ASP A 71 4.38 -3.99 -9.97
C ASP A 71 4.29 -5.46 -9.56
N THR A 72 3.50 -5.75 -8.51
CA THR A 72 3.24 -7.12 -8.07
C THR A 72 2.59 -7.96 -9.16
N LYS A 73 1.61 -7.39 -9.89
CA LYS A 73 0.93 -8.08 -10.99
C LYS A 73 1.89 -8.37 -12.15
N ALA A 74 2.73 -7.40 -12.52
CA ALA A 74 3.73 -7.55 -13.57
C ALA A 74 4.74 -8.65 -13.18
N MET A 75 5.28 -8.59 -11.97
CA MET A 75 6.21 -9.59 -11.45
C MET A 75 5.58 -10.98 -11.40
N THR A 76 4.34 -11.10 -10.90
CA THR A 76 3.61 -12.38 -10.86
C THR A 76 3.40 -12.96 -12.26
N LYS A 77 3.09 -12.12 -13.26
CA LYS A 77 2.93 -12.56 -14.64
C LYS A 77 4.25 -13.04 -15.23
N LEU A 78 5.33 -12.29 -15.04
CA LEU A 78 6.68 -12.66 -15.48
C LEU A 78 7.10 -14.00 -14.88
N LEU A 79 7.04 -14.12 -13.55
CA LEU A 79 7.40 -15.36 -12.86
C LEU A 79 6.51 -16.54 -13.28
N SER A 80 5.20 -16.35 -13.45
CA SER A 80 4.30 -17.44 -13.83
C SER A 80 4.53 -17.94 -15.26
N VAL A 81 4.78 -17.04 -16.22
CA VAL A 81 4.98 -17.42 -17.63
C VAL A 81 6.35 -18.03 -17.83
N ASP A 82 7.38 -17.40 -17.25
CA ASP A 82 8.77 -17.79 -17.50
C ASP A 82 9.18 -19.02 -16.67
N ARG A 83 8.56 -19.28 -15.52
CA ARG A 83 8.88 -20.45 -14.68
C ARG A 83 8.79 -21.77 -15.44
N ASP A 84 7.74 -21.96 -16.23
CA ASP A 84 7.52 -23.23 -16.94
C ASP A 84 8.55 -23.38 -18.07
N TRP A 85 8.84 -22.29 -18.78
CA TRP A 85 9.87 -22.25 -19.82
C TRP A 85 11.28 -22.51 -19.25
N ILE A 86 11.66 -21.83 -18.15
CA ILE A 86 12.94 -22.06 -17.45
C ILE A 86 13.00 -23.51 -16.91
N GLY A 87 11.87 -24.05 -16.47
CA GLY A 87 11.72 -25.46 -16.10
C GLY A 87 12.08 -26.43 -17.22
N ILE A 88 11.56 -26.19 -18.42
CA ILE A 88 11.87 -26.98 -19.62
C ILE A 88 13.33 -26.79 -20.03
N PHE A 89 13.82 -25.55 -20.05
CA PHE A 89 15.19 -25.21 -20.38
C PHE A 89 16.19 -25.95 -19.48
N ASN A 90 16.03 -25.84 -18.15
CA ASN A 90 16.90 -26.50 -17.18
C ASN A 90 16.89 -28.03 -17.32
N ARG A 91 15.73 -28.64 -17.64
CA ARG A 91 15.67 -30.09 -17.90
C ARG A 91 16.47 -30.49 -19.14
N LYS A 92 16.40 -29.69 -20.22
CA LYS A 92 17.19 -29.93 -21.44
C LYS A 92 18.69 -29.73 -21.19
N LEU A 93 19.04 -28.67 -20.46
CA LEU A 93 20.41 -28.35 -20.09
C LEU A 93 21.04 -29.44 -19.22
N LYS A 94 20.31 -29.92 -18.20
CA LYS A 94 20.70 -31.06 -17.35
C LYS A 94 21.00 -32.33 -18.16
N LYS A 95 20.16 -32.65 -19.15
CA LYS A 95 20.40 -33.80 -20.05
C LYS A 95 21.67 -33.66 -20.88
N LYS A 96 22.06 -32.43 -21.24
CA LYS A 96 23.29 -32.16 -22.02
C LYS A 96 24.55 -32.16 -21.16
N LEU A 97 24.48 -31.61 -19.96
CA LEU A 97 25.62 -31.52 -19.03
C LEU A 97 25.87 -32.81 -18.25
N GLY A 98 24.83 -33.62 -18.05
CA GLY A 98 24.84 -34.71 -17.09
C GLY A 98 24.35 -34.25 -15.71
N GLU A 99 23.78 -35.20 -14.97
CA GLU A 99 23.18 -34.97 -13.64
C GLU A 99 24.16 -34.32 -12.67
N ASN A 100 25.36 -34.89 -12.54
CA ASN A 100 26.36 -34.47 -11.55
C ASN A 100 26.85 -33.04 -11.80
N VAL A 101 27.25 -32.73 -13.04
CA VAL A 101 27.73 -31.38 -13.41
C VAL A 101 26.64 -30.34 -13.20
N PHE A 102 25.38 -30.67 -13.52
CA PHE A 102 24.27 -29.76 -13.30
C PHE A 102 23.96 -29.51 -11.82
N SER A 103 24.18 -30.51 -10.95
CA SER A 103 24.07 -30.34 -9.50
C SER A 103 25.20 -29.46 -8.94
N GLU A 104 26.44 -29.66 -9.37
CA GLU A 104 27.58 -28.81 -9.00
C GLU A 104 27.34 -27.34 -9.39
N ILE A 105 26.79 -27.10 -10.59
CA ILE A 105 26.43 -25.75 -11.04
C ILE A 105 25.39 -25.11 -10.11
N LYS A 106 24.37 -25.88 -9.69
CA LYS A 106 23.36 -25.37 -8.77
C LYS A 106 23.94 -25.00 -7.43
N GLU A 107 24.77 -25.88 -6.86
CA GLU A 107 25.44 -25.64 -5.58
C GLU A 107 26.32 -24.40 -5.67
N ALA A 108 27.14 -24.28 -6.71
CA ALA A 108 27.95 -23.08 -6.96
C ALA A 108 27.09 -21.81 -7.06
N MET A 109 25.95 -21.86 -7.77
CA MET A 109 25.03 -20.72 -7.88
C MET A 109 24.36 -20.35 -6.57
N ASP A 110 23.97 -21.34 -5.76
CA ASP A 110 23.39 -21.12 -4.44
C ASP A 110 24.44 -20.54 -3.48
N ASP A 111 25.68 -21.02 -3.52
CA ASP A 111 26.81 -20.45 -2.76
C ASP A 111 27.12 -19.02 -3.18
N ALA A 112 27.15 -18.74 -4.49
CA ALA A 112 27.33 -17.38 -5.01
C ALA A 112 26.24 -16.42 -4.51
N ARG A 113 25.01 -16.93 -4.33
CA ARG A 113 23.89 -16.14 -3.82
C ARG A 113 24.01 -15.89 -2.31
N ILE A 114 24.38 -16.91 -1.54
CA ILE A 114 24.43 -16.84 -0.07
C ILE A 114 25.68 -16.08 0.40
N TYR A 115 26.83 -16.38 -0.21
CA TYR A 115 28.14 -15.91 0.23
C TYR A 115 28.75 -14.83 -0.67
N GLN A 116 28.06 -14.41 -1.75
CA GLN A 116 28.55 -13.43 -2.73
C GLN A 116 29.89 -13.82 -3.37
N THR A 117 30.13 -15.13 -3.53
CA THR A 117 31.36 -15.66 -4.12
C THR A 117 31.35 -15.54 -5.65
N ASP A 118 32.52 -15.26 -6.22
CA ASP A 118 32.72 -15.33 -7.67
C ASP A 118 32.92 -16.79 -8.08
N ILE A 119 32.00 -17.29 -8.90
CA ILE A 119 31.98 -18.66 -9.40
C ILE A 119 32.37 -18.78 -10.88
N THR A 120 32.73 -17.67 -11.54
CA THR A 120 33.10 -17.65 -12.96
C THR A 120 34.27 -18.57 -13.29
N GLN A 121 35.14 -18.83 -12.31
CA GLN A 121 36.28 -19.74 -12.49
C GLN A 121 35.97 -21.21 -12.20
N CYS A 122 34.75 -21.56 -11.74
CA CYS A 122 34.39 -22.97 -11.52
C CYS A 122 34.50 -23.75 -12.83
N SER A 123 35.16 -24.91 -12.79
CA SER A 123 35.21 -25.82 -13.93
C SER A 123 33.81 -26.24 -14.39
N CYS A 124 32.87 -26.35 -13.46
CA CYS A 124 31.45 -26.58 -13.70
C CYS A 124 30.78 -25.45 -14.50
N VAL A 125 31.12 -24.19 -14.20
CA VAL A 125 30.59 -22.99 -14.87
C VAL A 125 31.19 -22.85 -16.28
N LYS A 126 32.48 -23.14 -16.46
CA LYS A 126 33.11 -23.14 -17.80
C LYS A 126 32.45 -24.14 -18.75
N LYS A 127 32.14 -25.36 -18.27
CA LYS A 127 31.38 -26.36 -19.05
C LYS A 127 29.97 -25.88 -19.41
N LEU A 128 29.34 -25.13 -18.52
CA LEU A 128 28.04 -24.53 -18.78
C LEU A 128 28.16 -23.44 -19.87
N GLU A 129 29.14 -22.55 -19.77
CA GLU A 129 29.41 -21.49 -20.74
C GLU A 129 29.56 -22.04 -22.16
N GLU A 130 30.35 -23.10 -22.35
CA GLU A 130 30.52 -23.77 -23.65
C GLU A 130 29.19 -24.25 -24.28
N ILE A 131 28.20 -24.62 -23.46
CA ILE A 131 26.88 -25.04 -23.94
C ILE A 131 25.97 -23.84 -24.18
N LEU A 132 26.06 -22.82 -23.32
CA LEU A 132 25.27 -21.59 -23.45
C LEU A 132 25.68 -20.80 -24.71
N GLU A 133 26.96 -20.77 -25.05
CA GLU A 133 27.47 -20.15 -26.28
C GLU A 133 26.82 -20.74 -27.53
N LYS A 134 26.57 -22.06 -27.56
CA LYS A 134 25.91 -22.75 -28.69
C LYS A 134 24.46 -22.30 -28.90
N VAL A 135 23.84 -21.68 -27.89
CA VAL A 135 22.48 -21.13 -27.97
C VAL A 135 22.48 -19.60 -27.90
N GLY A 136 23.64 -18.96 -28.03
CA GLY A 136 23.78 -17.50 -27.99
C GLY A 136 23.42 -16.87 -26.65
N MET A 137 23.60 -17.59 -25.54
CA MET A 137 23.28 -17.13 -24.20
C MET A 137 24.57 -16.93 -23.39
N SER A 138 24.67 -15.86 -22.62
CA SER A 138 25.79 -15.69 -21.70
C SER A 138 25.53 -16.38 -20.35
N PHE A 139 26.60 -16.67 -19.59
CA PHE A 139 26.44 -17.14 -18.21
C PHE A 139 25.65 -16.16 -17.35
N LYS A 140 25.80 -14.85 -17.60
CA LYS A 140 25.03 -13.80 -16.91
C LYS A 140 23.53 -13.90 -17.18
N ASP A 141 23.15 -14.16 -18.43
CA ASP A 141 21.73 -14.35 -18.79
C ASP A 141 21.16 -15.60 -18.14
N PHE A 142 21.94 -16.70 -18.14
CA PHE A 142 21.54 -17.92 -17.46
C PHE A 142 21.41 -17.72 -15.95
N LYS A 143 22.35 -17.00 -15.32
CA LYS A 143 22.28 -16.65 -13.90
C LYS A 143 21.00 -15.89 -13.57
N LEU A 144 20.64 -14.92 -14.40
CA LEU A 144 19.37 -14.19 -14.25
C LEU A 144 18.15 -15.12 -14.36
N LEU A 145 18.13 -16.05 -15.33
CA LEU A 145 17.05 -17.03 -15.47
C LEU A 145 16.97 -17.97 -14.25
N PHE A 146 18.12 -18.40 -13.74
CA PHE A 146 18.20 -19.26 -12.57
C PHE A 146 17.64 -18.56 -11.32
N GLU A 147 18.07 -17.33 -11.06
CA GLU A 147 17.58 -16.51 -9.95
C GLU A 147 16.08 -16.22 -10.07
N THR A 148 15.59 -15.90 -11.28
CA THR A 148 14.17 -15.68 -11.55
C THR A 148 13.33 -16.91 -11.18
N LYS A 149 13.83 -18.10 -11.48
CA LYS A 149 13.15 -19.35 -11.10
C LYS A 149 13.13 -19.55 -9.59
N GLN A 150 14.23 -19.27 -8.89
CA GLN A 150 14.28 -19.40 -7.43
C GLN A 150 13.33 -18.41 -6.76
N LEU A 151 13.31 -17.15 -7.21
CA LEU A 151 12.35 -16.14 -6.75
C LEU A 151 10.89 -16.57 -7.00
N SER A 152 10.62 -17.17 -8.16
CA SER A 152 9.31 -17.76 -8.45
C SER A 152 8.98 -18.88 -7.45
N ASN A 153 9.93 -19.76 -7.16
CA ASN A 153 9.73 -20.87 -6.25
C ASN A 153 9.41 -20.35 -4.84
N GLU A 154 10.22 -19.44 -4.30
CA GLU A 154 10.02 -18.82 -2.99
C GLU A 154 8.68 -18.08 -2.89
N LYS A 155 8.26 -17.42 -3.98
CA LYS A 155 7.02 -16.62 -4.00
C LYS A 155 5.76 -17.47 -4.09
N PHE A 156 5.79 -18.60 -4.79
CA PHE A 156 4.59 -19.42 -5.03
C PHE A 156 4.56 -20.74 -4.26
N HIS A 157 5.68 -21.16 -3.67
CA HIS A 157 5.80 -22.43 -2.96
C HIS A 157 6.37 -22.20 -1.56
N LYS A 158 5.65 -22.63 -0.53
CA LYS A 158 6.06 -22.54 0.89
C LYS A 158 7.14 -23.57 1.26
N SER A 159 7.31 -24.63 0.46
CA SER A 159 8.31 -25.66 0.68
C SER A 159 8.83 -26.28 -0.63
N PRO A 160 10.09 -26.77 -0.64
CA PRO A 160 10.61 -27.57 -1.74
C PRO A 160 9.73 -28.81 -1.95
N GLY A 161 9.18 -28.97 -3.17
CA GLY A 161 8.33 -30.11 -3.52
C GLY A 161 6.82 -29.86 -3.44
N GLN A 162 6.37 -28.68 -2.99
CA GLN A 162 4.95 -28.32 -3.03
C GLN A 162 4.44 -28.27 -4.47
N THR A 163 3.43 -29.07 -4.80
CA THR A 163 2.85 -29.08 -6.15
C THR A 163 1.96 -27.84 -6.35
N ILE A 164 1.66 -27.52 -7.62
CA ILE A 164 0.69 -26.45 -7.96
C ILE A 164 -0.68 -26.73 -7.31
N LYS A 165 -1.06 -28.00 -7.19
CA LYS A 165 -2.32 -28.39 -6.55
C LYS A 165 -2.30 -28.04 -5.06
N ASP A 166 -1.23 -28.39 -4.36
CA ASP A 166 -1.06 -28.09 -2.93
C ASP A 166 -1.03 -26.58 -2.67
N ALA A 167 -0.37 -25.81 -3.54
CA ALA A 167 -0.34 -24.36 -3.45
C ALA A 167 -1.74 -23.73 -3.68
N LYS A 168 -2.52 -24.27 -4.63
CA LYS A 168 -3.91 -23.84 -4.87
C LYS A 168 -4.84 -24.15 -3.70
N GLU A 169 -4.75 -25.36 -3.13
CA GLU A 169 -5.55 -25.76 -1.96
C GLU A 169 -5.22 -24.89 -0.74
N GLN A 170 -3.94 -24.58 -0.51
CA GLN A 170 -3.55 -23.67 0.56
C GLN A 170 -4.03 -22.23 0.34
N LEU A 171 -3.99 -21.71 -0.88
CA LEU A 171 -4.53 -20.38 -1.19
C LEU A 171 -6.04 -20.29 -0.94
N LEU A 172 -6.79 -21.33 -1.30
CA LEU A 172 -8.22 -21.42 -1.01
C LEU A 172 -8.47 -21.45 0.50
N ASN A 173 -7.69 -22.20 1.25
CA ASN A 173 -7.83 -22.30 2.70
C ASN A 173 -7.42 -21.02 3.44
N ASP A 174 -6.31 -20.39 3.06
CA ASP A 174 -5.79 -19.17 3.68
C ASP A 174 -6.70 -17.96 3.40
N SER A 175 -7.28 -17.85 2.20
CA SER A 175 -8.21 -16.78 1.83
C SER A 175 -9.56 -16.91 2.56
N PHE A 176 -10.07 -18.14 2.73
CA PHE A 176 -11.30 -18.38 3.49
C PHE A 176 -11.15 -18.08 4.99
N GLN A 177 -10.00 -18.42 5.59
CA GLN A 177 -9.77 -18.13 7.01
C GLN A 177 -9.58 -16.64 7.30
N LYS A 178 -8.99 -15.87 6.37
CA LYS A 178 -8.85 -14.41 6.52
C LYS A 178 -10.20 -13.70 6.53
N ASN A 179 -11.14 -14.14 5.69
CA ASN A 179 -12.48 -13.55 5.65
C ASN A 179 -13.31 -13.84 6.92
N ARG A 180 -13.10 -15.00 7.57
CA ARG A 180 -13.74 -15.30 8.86
C ARG A 180 -13.27 -14.40 10.02
N LYS A 181 -12.00 -14.00 10.04
CA LYS A 181 -11.46 -13.10 11.07
C LYS A 181 -11.96 -11.66 10.95
N ILE A 182 -12.32 -11.21 9.75
CA ILE A 182 -12.88 -9.87 9.53
C ILE A 182 -14.36 -9.84 9.93
N SER A 183 -15.11 -10.93 9.70
CA SER A 183 -16.51 -11.05 10.12
C SER A 183 -16.71 -11.26 11.63
N SER A 184 -15.67 -11.59 12.39
CA SER A 184 -15.75 -11.77 13.85
C SER A 184 -15.35 -10.52 14.65
N LEU A 185 -15.20 -9.37 13.98
CA LEU A 185 -14.84 -8.07 14.56
C LEU A 185 -15.96 -7.01 14.40
N HIS A 186 -17.18 -7.44 14.11
CA HIS A 186 -18.43 -6.67 14.21
C HIS A 186 -19.40 -7.42 15.11
#